data_AF-A0AAV2NBL5-F1
#
_entry.id   AF-A0AAV2NBL5-F1
#
_cell.length_a   1.000
_cell.length_b   1.000
_cell.length_c   1.000
_cell.angle_alpha   90.00
_cell.angle_beta   90.00
_cell.angle_gamma   90.00
#
_symmetry.space_group_name_H-M   'P 1'
#
loop_
_entity.id
_entity.type
_entity.pdbx_description
1 polymer ?
#
loop_
_entity_poly.entity_id
_entity_poly.type
_entity_poly.pdbx_seq_one_letter_code
_entity_poly.pdbx_strand_id
1 'polypeptide(L)'
;MEIKAIDTRLLPYKRLPVKIIHVESPLLFWVQLQHNENNLTRLEKELNLRMAERVASPHEWREIKLREAIAVKEEGYWRRGLITKINKPRDRIRISLGDIGSKIYRPIHEIYKLEDKFKELPWQAIACGLAHTGPRIPLPTWPYETRKLCKFLIKGNDGWIDIILPLWEGAALVRLGVKTTNFNAFYDFQEALIRIGHARRSKRMAEHVFPAVKKKKTHTHKYIHNFLLVITLVTDYYL
;
A
#
# COMPACT_ATOMS: atom_id res chain seq x y z
N MET A 1 13.58 -16.65 4.20
CA MET A 1 13.24 -15.50 5.06
C MET A 1 12.11 -14.70 4.43
N GLU A 2 11.05 -14.36 5.16
CA GLU A 2 10.01 -13.41 4.70
C GLU A 2 10.44 -11.97 5.05
N ILE A 3 10.11 -11.00 4.21
CA ILE A 3 10.33 -9.58 4.51
C ILE A 3 9.22 -9.10 5.46
N LYS A 4 9.62 -8.59 6.63
CA LYS A 4 8.69 -8.07 7.65
C LYS A 4 8.10 -6.74 7.22
N ALA A 5 6.90 -6.41 7.70
CA ALA A 5 6.35 -5.05 7.57
C ALA A 5 6.78 -4.18 8.77
N ILE A 6 6.73 -2.86 8.62
CA ILE A 6 6.95 -1.94 9.76
C ILE A 6 5.83 -2.13 10.77
N ASP A 7 6.17 -2.44 12.02
CA ASP A 7 5.17 -2.55 13.07
C ASP A 7 4.69 -1.17 13.52
N THR A 8 3.50 -0.78 13.07
CA THR A 8 2.88 0.52 13.39
C THR A 8 2.53 0.66 14.87
N ARG A 9 2.51 -0.44 15.64
CA ARG A 9 2.30 -0.44 17.10
C ARG A 9 3.55 -0.03 17.87
N LEU A 10 4.73 -0.16 17.25
CA LEU A 10 6.03 0.17 17.85
C LEU A 10 6.51 1.58 17.44
N LEU A 11 5.78 2.25 16.56
CA LEU A 11 6.09 3.62 16.17
C LEU A 11 5.74 4.59 17.31
N PRO A 12 6.54 5.65 17.51
CA PRO A 12 6.34 6.55 18.64
C PRO A 12 5.05 7.34 18.48
N TYR A 13 4.40 7.62 19.62
CA TYR A 13 3.17 8.40 19.69
C TYR A 13 3.46 9.90 19.55
N LYS A 14 3.92 10.30 18.36
CA LYS A 14 4.23 11.68 17.97
C LYS A 14 4.01 11.86 16.46
N ARG A 15 4.08 13.11 15.99
CA ARG A 15 4.10 13.42 14.55
C ARG A 15 5.31 12.76 13.90
N LEU A 16 5.05 11.88 12.93
CA LEU A 16 6.07 11.21 12.14
C LEU A 16 6.20 11.90 10.79
N PRO A 17 7.39 12.45 10.43
CA PRO A 17 7.65 12.97 9.10
C PRO A 17 7.59 11.85 8.06
N VAL A 18 6.83 12.08 6.99
CA VAL A 18 6.59 11.08 5.95
C VAL A 18 6.58 11.68 4.56
N LYS A 19 6.82 10.83 3.56
CA LYS A 19 6.54 11.10 2.15
C LYS A 19 5.30 10.31 1.72
N ILE A 20 4.34 10.96 1.05
CA ILE A 20 3.15 10.30 0.53
C ILE A 20 3.46 9.71 -0.86
N ILE A 21 3.52 8.40 -0.97
CA ILE A 21 4.05 7.70 -2.16
C ILE A 21 2.97 7.15 -3.10
N HIS A 22 1.81 6.77 -2.57
CA HIS A 22 0.70 6.24 -3.36
C HIS A 22 -0.64 6.64 -2.74
N VAL A 23 -1.65 6.87 -3.58
CA VAL A 23 -2.97 7.36 -3.13
C VAL A 23 -4.06 6.69 -3.96
N GLU A 24 -4.97 5.98 -3.30
CA GLU A 24 -6.17 5.42 -3.93
C GLU A 24 -7.44 6.18 -3.51
N SER A 25 -7.49 6.72 -2.29
CA SER A 25 -8.62 7.46 -1.73
C SER A 25 -8.25 8.15 -0.39
N PRO A 26 -9.16 8.94 0.22
CA PRO A 26 -8.96 9.47 1.58
C PRO A 26 -8.71 8.40 2.65
N LEU A 27 -9.23 7.19 2.44
CA LEU A 27 -9.13 6.10 3.43
C LEU A 27 -8.10 5.04 3.05
N LEU A 28 -7.39 5.21 1.92
CA LEU A 28 -6.34 4.31 1.47
C LEU A 28 -5.28 5.07 0.66
N PHE A 29 -4.17 5.34 1.33
CA PHE A 29 -2.96 5.90 0.77
C PHE A 29 -1.75 5.26 1.45
N TRP A 30 -0.55 5.45 0.90
CA TRP A 30 0.67 4.87 1.44
C TRP A 30 1.70 5.96 1.68
N VAL A 31 2.42 5.79 2.78
CA VAL A 31 3.48 6.70 3.20
C VAL A 31 4.77 5.93 3.48
N GLN A 32 5.90 6.61 3.34
CA GLN A 32 7.20 6.16 3.81
C GLN A 32 7.69 7.08 4.92
N LEU A 33 8.31 6.53 5.95
CA LEU A 33 8.94 7.30 7.02
C LEU A 33 10.22 7.96 6.49
N GLN A 34 10.35 9.29 6.62
CA GLN A 34 11.49 10.01 6.04
C GLN A 34 12.84 9.55 6.62
N HIS A 35 12.89 9.16 7.90
CA HIS A 35 14.13 8.67 8.51
C HIS A 35 14.65 7.35 7.91
N ASN A 36 13.82 6.61 7.16
CA ASN A 36 14.22 5.40 6.45
C ASN A 36 14.58 5.63 4.97
N GLU A 37 14.44 6.85 4.45
CA GLU A 37 14.66 7.15 3.03
C GLU A 37 16.07 6.74 2.56
N ASN A 38 17.09 7.02 3.38
CA ASN A 38 18.47 6.64 3.09
C ASN A 38 18.66 5.12 3.01
N ASN A 39 18.01 4.37 3.91
CA ASN A 39 18.09 2.91 3.96
C ASN A 39 17.44 2.29 2.72
N LEU A 40 16.25 2.76 2.33
CA LEU A 40 15.58 2.29 1.12
C LEU A 40 16.37 2.65 -0.13
N THR A 41 16.85 3.89 -0.24
CA THR A 41 17.65 4.37 -1.38
C THR A 41 18.91 3.51 -1.57
N ARG A 42 19.60 3.19 -0.46
CA ARG A 42 20.77 2.31 -0.50
C ARG A 42 20.39 0.91 -0.99
N LEU A 43 19.33 0.32 -0.44
CA LEU A 43 18.83 -0.99 -0.86
C LEU A 43 18.47 -1.01 -2.35
N GLU A 44 17.75 0.01 -2.84
CA GLU A 44 17.34 0.10 -4.24
C GLU A 44 18.55 0.21 -5.16
N LYS A 45 19.57 1.02 -4.82
CA LYS A 45 20.82 1.12 -5.57
C LYS A 45 21.54 -0.24 -5.64
N GLU A 46 21.75 -0.88 -4.49
CA GLU A 46 22.41 -2.19 -4.43
C GLU A 46 21.65 -3.27 -5.19
N LEU A 47 20.31 -3.28 -5.12
CA LEU A 47 19.47 -4.21 -5.86
C LEU A 47 19.59 -4.00 -7.36
N ASN A 48 19.53 -2.75 -7.83
CA ASN A 48 19.61 -2.45 -9.26
C ASN A 48 20.98 -2.82 -9.85
N LEU A 49 22.08 -2.54 -9.13
CA LEU A 49 23.42 -2.97 -9.53
C LEU A 49 23.51 -4.50 -9.62
N ARG A 50 23.07 -5.19 -8.57
CA ARG A 50 23.10 -6.65 -8.50
C ARG A 50 22.30 -7.32 -9.61
N MET A 51 21.14 -6.76 -9.95
CA MET A 51 20.29 -7.30 -10.99
C MET A 51 20.79 -6.98 -12.40
N ALA A 52 21.51 -5.87 -12.61
CA ALA A 52 22.15 -5.58 -13.89
C ALA A 52 23.15 -6.68 -14.30
N GLU A 53 23.90 -7.22 -13.34
CA GLU A 53 24.82 -8.34 -13.55
C GLU A 53 24.09 -9.68 -13.79
N ARG A 54 22.95 -9.88 -13.10
CA ARG A 54 22.27 -11.18 -13.03
C ARG A 54 21.43 -11.51 -14.26
N VAL A 55 20.87 -10.50 -14.92
CA VAL A 55 19.95 -10.68 -16.06
C VAL A 55 20.64 -11.32 -17.27
N ALA A 56 21.97 -11.29 -17.34
CA ALA A 56 22.75 -11.97 -18.37
C ALA A 56 22.67 -13.51 -18.29
N SER A 57 22.18 -14.07 -17.18
CA SER A 57 22.07 -15.52 -16.98
C SER A 57 20.62 -15.98 -17.02
N PRO A 58 20.30 -17.05 -17.78
CA PRO A 58 18.98 -17.68 -17.74
C PRO A 58 18.61 -18.09 -16.31
N HIS A 59 17.39 -17.75 -15.89
CA HIS A 59 16.84 -18.16 -14.60
C HIS A 59 15.56 -18.97 -14.80
N GLU A 60 15.56 -20.19 -14.30
CA GLU A 60 14.38 -21.03 -14.26
C GLU A 60 13.84 -21.17 -12.84
N TRP A 61 12.52 -21.07 -12.72
CA TRP A 61 11.81 -21.35 -11.49
C TRP A 61 11.48 -22.84 -11.41
N ARG A 62 12.14 -23.57 -10.52
CA ARG A 62 11.77 -24.98 -10.21
C ARG A 62 10.39 -25.07 -9.56
N GLU A 63 10.11 -24.17 -8.62
CA GLU A 63 8.84 -24.09 -7.91
C GLU A 63 8.61 -22.65 -7.46
N ILE A 64 7.39 -22.14 -7.62
CA ILE A 64 6.99 -20.78 -7.21
C ILE A 64 5.95 -20.88 -6.12
N LYS A 65 6.18 -20.17 -5.01
CA LYS A 65 5.32 -20.23 -3.83
C LYS A 65 4.60 -18.90 -3.60
N LEU A 66 3.38 -19.00 -3.09
CA LEU A 66 2.70 -17.82 -2.54
C LEU A 66 3.52 -17.25 -1.39
N ARG A 67 3.50 -15.92 -1.24
CA ARG A 67 4.28 -15.17 -0.24
C ARG A 67 5.79 -15.22 -0.43
N GLU A 68 6.28 -15.70 -1.56
CA GLU A 68 7.70 -15.62 -1.88
C GLU A 68 8.11 -14.18 -2.23
N ALA A 69 9.23 -13.73 -1.66
CA ALA A 69 9.83 -12.44 -1.95
C ALA A 69 10.72 -12.54 -3.20
N ILE A 70 10.51 -11.64 -4.15
CA ILE A 70 11.12 -11.65 -5.48
C ILE A 70 11.69 -10.28 -5.84
N ALA A 71 12.55 -10.25 -6.86
CA ALA A 71 12.94 -9.05 -7.59
C ALA A 71 12.16 -8.99 -8.91
N VAL A 72 11.68 -7.81 -9.28
CA VAL A 72 10.89 -7.56 -10.49
C VAL A 72 11.19 -6.19 -11.05
N LYS A 73 11.13 -6.04 -12.38
CA LYS A 73 11.29 -4.76 -13.04
C LYS A 73 9.96 -4.01 -13.15
N GLU A 74 9.92 -2.80 -12.61
CA GLU A 74 8.78 -1.89 -12.67
C GLU A 74 9.26 -0.49 -12.99
N GLU A 75 8.68 0.14 -14.03
CA GLU A 75 9.03 1.50 -14.47
C GLU A 75 10.55 1.69 -14.69
N GLY A 76 11.23 0.67 -15.24
CA GLY A 76 12.66 0.72 -15.53
C GLY A 76 13.59 0.32 -14.39
N TYR A 77 13.09 0.23 -13.15
CA TYR A 77 13.90 -0.10 -11.97
C TYR A 77 13.58 -1.49 -11.42
N TRP A 78 14.60 -2.16 -10.90
CA TRP A 78 14.44 -3.37 -10.10
C TRP A 78 13.88 -3.00 -8.72
N ARG A 79 12.81 -3.70 -8.33
CA ARG A 79 12.11 -3.52 -7.07
C ARG A 79 11.93 -4.86 -6.37
N ARG A 80 11.83 -4.81 -5.04
CA ARG A 80 11.38 -5.94 -4.24
C ARG A 80 9.88 -6.11 -4.39
N GLY A 81 9.42 -7.35 -4.52
CA GLY A 81 8.02 -7.70 -4.64
C GLY A 81 7.68 -8.93 -3.81
N LEU A 82 6.39 -9.08 -3.50
CA LEU A 82 5.83 -10.25 -2.81
C LEU A 82 4.78 -10.92 -3.70
N ILE A 83 4.89 -12.22 -3.94
CA ILE A 83 3.89 -12.97 -4.70
C ILE A 83 2.60 -13.08 -3.88
N THR A 84 1.49 -12.59 -4.43
CA THR A 84 0.19 -12.54 -3.74
C THR A 84 -0.93 -13.30 -4.47
N LYS A 85 -0.71 -13.69 -5.73
CA LYS A 85 -1.57 -14.63 -6.47
C LYS A 85 -0.74 -15.28 -7.57
N ILE A 86 -0.98 -16.57 -7.82
CA ILE A 86 -0.36 -17.31 -8.92
C ILE A 86 -1.48 -17.81 -9.83
N ASN A 87 -1.39 -17.51 -11.12
CA ASN A 87 -2.28 -18.03 -12.15
C ASN A 87 -1.43 -18.83 -13.16
N LYS A 88 -1.14 -20.09 -12.79
CA LYS A 88 -0.30 -20.99 -13.61
C LYS A 88 -0.84 -21.17 -15.04
N PRO A 89 -2.16 -21.37 -15.27
CA PRO A 89 -2.69 -21.51 -16.62
C PRO A 89 -2.43 -20.32 -17.55
N ARG A 90 -2.28 -19.10 -17.01
CA ARG A 90 -2.02 -17.88 -17.78
C ARG A 90 -0.58 -17.38 -17.65
N ASP A 91 0.33 -18.21 -17.10
CA ASP A 91 1.73 -17.88 -16.79
C ASP A 91 1.90 -16.52 -16.08
N ARG A 92 0.95 -16.14 -15.22
CA ARG A 92 0.89 -14.79 -14.65
C ARG A 92 0.78 -14.80 -13.15
N ILE A 93 1.48 -13.87 -12.52
CA ILE A 93 1.45 -13.68 -11.07
C ILE A 93 1.07 -12.26 -10.71
N ARG A 94 0.40 -12.11 -9.57
CA ARG A 94 0.13 -10.81 -8.96
C ARG A 94 1.15 -10.54 -7.88
N ILE A 95 1.84 -9.42 -7.99
CA ILE A 95 2.93 -9.03 -7.12
C ILE A 95 2.51 -7.77 -6.35
N SER A 96 2.78 -7.75 -5.05
CA SER A 96 2.68 -6.54 -4.24
C SER A 96 4.07 -5.91 -4.11
N LEU A 97 4.20 -4.64 -4.47
CA LEU A 97 5.42 -3.86 -4.30
C LEU A 97 5.37 -3.17 -2.94
N GLY A 98 5.83 -3.87 -1.90
CA GLY A 98 5.66 -3.46 -0.51
C GLY A 98 6.41 -2.19 -0.11
N ASP A 99 7.38 -1.75 -0.91
CA ASP A 99 8.10 -0.50 -0.66
C ASP A 99 7.36 0.73 -1.22
N ILE A 100 6.48 0.57 -2.22
CA ILE A 100 5.77 1.70 -2.86
C ILE A 100 4.23 1.60 -2.78
N GLY A 101 3.70 0.56 -2.15
CA GLY A 101 2.25 0.41 -1.95
C GLY A 101 1.46 0.08 -3.22
N SER A 102 2.13 -0.39 -4.29
CA SER A 102 1.50 -0.71 -5.58
C SER A 102 1.34 -2.23 -5.77
N LYS A 103 0.49 -2.62 -6.73
CA LYS A 103 0.31 -4.01 -7.16
C LYS A 103 0.44 -4.10 -8.67
N ILE A 104 1.18 -5.10 -9.14
CA ILE A 104 1.42 -5.31 -10.57
C ILE A 104 1.15 -6.76 -10.95
N TYR A 105 1.00 -6.99 -12.26
CA TYR A 105 0.97 -8.32 -12.84
C TYR A 105 2.17 -8.50 -13.74
N ARG A 106 2.80 -9.67 -13.64
CA ARG A 106 3.95 -10.03 -14.46
C ARG A 106 3.91 -11.50 -14.87
N PRO A 107 4.49 -11.83 -16.03
CA PRO A 107 4.83 -13.21 -16.36
C PRO A 107 5.77 -13.81 -15.32
N ILE A 108 5.76 -15.14 -15.19
CA ILE A 108 6.66 -15.85 -14.27
C ILE A 108 8.13 -15.67 -14.67
N HIS A 109 8.44 -15.65 -15.95
CA HIS A 109 9.82 -15.50 -16.44
C HIS A 109 10.41 -14.09 -16.23
N GLU A 110 9.60 -13.10 -15.85
CA GLU A 110 10.06 -11.73 -15.56
C GLU A 110 10.38 -11.48 -14.08
N ILE A 111 10.23 -12.49 -13.21
CA ILE A 111 10.58 -12.39 -11.80
C ILE A 111 11.81 -13.23 -11.44
N TYR A 112 12.52 -12.77 -10.42
CA TYR A 112 13.78 -13.37 -10.00
C TYR A 112 13.76 -13.61 -8.49
N LYS A 113 14.38 -14.72 -8.07
CA LYS A 113 14.53 -15.00 -6.63
C LYS A 113 15.36 -13.91 -5.96
N LEU A 114 14.78 -13.29 -4.93
CA LEU A 114 15.45 -12.25 -4.15
C LEU A 114 16.45 -12.88 -3.18
N GLU A 115 17.67 -12.33 -3.15
CA GLU A 115 18.71 -12.72 -2.19
C GLU A 115 18.35 -12.29 -0.76
N ASP A 116 18.81 -13.04 0.23
CA ASP A 116 18.40 -12.84 1.62
C ASP A 116 18.87 -11.49 2.20
N LYS A 117 20.01 -10.96 1.76
CA LYS A 117 20.46 -9.61 2.16
C LYS A 117 19.44 -8.50 1.85
N PHE A 118 18.70 -8.63 0.75
CA PHE A 118 17.66 -7.65 0.37
C PHE A 118 16.36 -7.85 1.13
N LYS A 119 16.26 -8.84 2.02
CA LYS A 119 15.08 -9.14 2.83
C LYS A 119 15.17 -8.63 4.27
N GLU A 120 16.35 -8.15 4.67
CA GLU A 120 16.63 -7.67 6.03
C GLU A 120 15.89 -6.37 6.35
N LEU A 121 15.87 -5.42 5.40
CA LEU A 121 15.11 -4.19 5.56
C LEU A 121 13.60 -4.50 5.48
N PRO A 122 12.77 -4.07 6.45
CA PRO A 122 11.32 -4.22 6.35
C PRO A 122 10.73 -3.58 5.09
N TRP A 123 9.48 -3.92 4.75
CA TRP A 123 8.71 -3.18 3.76
C TRP A 123 8.54 -1.73 4.18
N GLN A 124 8.78 -0.81 3.25
CA GLN A 124 8.84 0.61 3.58
C GLN A 124 7.52 1.38 3.43
N ALA A 125 6.53 0.84 2.71
CA ALA A 125 5.23 1.49 2.60
C ALA A 125 4.31 1.12 3.78
N ILE A 126 3.79 2.13 4.47
CA ILE A 126 2.75 2.00 5.47
C ILE A 126 1.42 2.39 4.85
N ALA A 127 0.44 1.48 4.86
CA ALA A 127 -0.92 1.74 4.39
C ALA A 127 -1.70 2.56 5.44
N CYS A 128 -2.21 3.70 5.02
CA CYS A 128 -2.87 4.68 5.86
C CYS A 128 -4.29 4.97 5.37
N GLY A 129 -5.18 5.28 6.31
CA GLY A 129 -6.47 5.89 6.03
C GLY A 129 -6.76 7.00 7.02
N LEU A 130 -7.42 8.07 6.56
CA LEU A 130 -7.81 9.16 7.47
C LEU A 130 -8.82 8.65 8.50
N ALA A 131 -8.52 8.84 9.79
CA ALA A 131 -9.47 8.57 10.84
C ALA A 131 -10.68 9.53 10.74
N HIS A 132 -11.85 9.09 11.19
CA HIS A 132 -13.05 9.94 11.30
C HIS A 132 -13.46 10.62 9.98
N THR A 133 -13.19 9.99 8.84
CA THR A 133 -13.47 10.56 7.50
C THR A 133 -14.44 9.67 6.75
N GLY A 134 -15.47 10.27 6.17
CA GLY A 134 -16.42 9.57 5.31
C GLY A 134 -16.82 10.41 4.09
N PRO A 135 -17.40 9.79 3.06
CA PRO A 135 -17.93 10.51 1.90
C PRO A 135 -19.08 11.40 2.34
N ARG A 136 -19.27 12.52 1.61
CA ARG A 136 -20.33 13.51 1.88
C ARG A 136 -21.71 12.85 2.03
N ILE A 137 -21.99 11.88 1.16
CA ILE A 137 -23.19 11.04 1.19
C ILE A 137 -22.74 9.61 1.54
N PRO A 138 -23.47 8.86 2.38
CA PRO A 138 -23.17 7.46 2.65
C PRO A 138 -23.18 6.63 1.36
N LEU A 139 -22.00 6.31 0.84
CA LEU A 139 -21.80 5.53 -0.37
C LEU A 139 -20.91 4.33 -0.08
N PRO A 140 -21.10 3.18 -0.75
CA PRO A 140 -20.23 2.02 -0.58
C PRO A 140 -18.82 2.27 -1.14
N THR A 141 -18.68 3.24 -2.05
CA THR A 141 -17.43 3.54 -2.77
C THR A 141 -17.20 5.05 -2.80
N TRP A 142 -15.94 5.47 -2.64
CA TRP A 142 -15.52 6.86 -2.81
C TRP A 142 -15.74 7.31 -4.26
N PRO A 143 -16.38 8.49 -4.48
CA PRO A 143 -16.56 9.03 -5.82
C PRO A 143 -15.24 9.15 -6.57
N TYR A 144 -15.26 8.83 -7.87
CA TYR A 144 -14.08 8.86 -8.72
C TYR A 144 -13.34 10.22 -8.66
N GLU A 145 -14.09 11.33 -8.75
CA GLU A 145 -13.51 12.67 -8.68
C GLU A 145 -12.83 12.95 -7.35
N THR A 146 -13.36 12.43 -6.23
CA THR A 146 -12.72 12.56 -4.93
C THR A 146 -11.39 11.81 -4.89
N ARG A 147 -11.34 10.60 -5.46
CA ARG A 147 -10.10 9.80 -5.53
C ARG A 147 -9.05 10.48 -6.41
N LYS A 148 -9.45 10.99 -7.57
CA LYS A 148 -8.58 11.72 -8.50
C LYS A 148 -8.02 12.98 -7.86
N LEU A 149 -8.87 13.75 -7.19
CA LEU A 149 -8.48 14.95 -6.46
C LEU A 149 -7.50 14.64 -5.32
N CYS A 150 -7.77 13.62 -4.50
CA CYS A 150 -6.85 13.21 -3.43
C CYS A 150 -5.47 12.89 -4.00
N LYS A 151 -5.42 12.10 -5.08
CA LYS A 151 -4.16 11.75 -5.74
C LYS A 151 -3.41 12.99 -6.22
N PHE A 152 -4.12 13.96 -6.81
CA PHE A 152 -3.52 15.22 -7.26
C PHE A 152 -2.98 16.07 -6.10
N LEU A 153 -3.72 16.16 -4.99
CA LEU A 153 -3.38 17.06 -3.88
C LEU A 153 -2.20 16.58 -3.02
N ILE A 154 -2.04 15.26 -2.83
CA ILE A 154 -1.11 14.75 -1.80
C ILE A 154 -0.03 13.81 -2.34
N LYS A 155 -0.21 13.17 -3.50
CA LYS A 155 0.79 12.20 -3.99
C LYS A 155 2.09 12.92 -4.31
N GLY A 156 3.21 12.40 -3.80
CA GLY A 156 4.56 12.93 -4.03
C GLY A 156 4.97 14.01 -3.03
N ASN A 157 4.04 14.54 -2.24
CA ASN A 157 4.33 15.57 -1.25
C ASN A 157 4.91 14.97 0.04
N ASP A 158 5.67 15.78 0.75
CA ASP A 158 6.04 15.53 2.14
C ASP A 158 4.88 15.88 3.08
N GLY A 159 4.91 15.31 4.26
CA GLY A 159 3.88 15.50 5.26
C GLY A 159 4.29 14.99 6.62
N TRP A 160 3.32 14.92 7.52
CA TRP A 160 3.43 14.21 8.78
C TRP A 160 2.15 13.40 9.02
N ILE A 161 2.30 12.29 9.73
CA ILE A 161 1.17 11.52 10.26
C ILE A 161 1.18 11.50 11.78
N ASP A 162 -0.01 11.58 12.37
CA ASP A 162 -0.25 11.11 13.75
C ASP A 162 -0.97 9.77 13.66
N ILE A 163 -0.43 8.74 14.31
CA ILE A 163 -1.10 7.43 14.38
C ILE A 163 -2.24 7.52 15.40
N ILE A 164 -3.47 7.37 14.93
CA ILE A 164 -4.67 7.35 15.76
C ILE A 164 -5.00 5.92 16.18
N LEU A 165 -4.86 4.96 15.26
CA LEU A 165 -5.09 3.55 15.54
C LEU A 165 -4.20 2.66 14.67
N PRO A 166 -3.25 1.90 15.24
CA PRO A 166 -2.59 0.80 14.54
C PRO A 166 -3.61 -0.29 14.16
N LEU A 167 -3.52 -0.83 12.94
CA LEU A 167 -4.45 -1.86 12.46
C LEU A 167 -3.78 -3.24 12.38
N TRP A 168 -2.65 -3.31 11.69
CA TRP A 168 -1.79 -4.48 11.55
C TRP A 168 -0.38 -4.00 11.14
N GLU A 169 0.62 -4.87 11.15
CA GLU A 169 2.01 -4.51 10.79
C GLU A 169 2.08 -3.93 9.37
N GLY A 170 2.34 -2.63 9.26
CA GLY A 170 2.35 -1.89 8.00
C GLY A 170 1.05 -1.15 7.70
N ALA A 171 0.12 -1.02 8.66
CA ALA A 171 -1.10 -0.25 8.47
C ALA A 171 -1.63 0.46 9.72
N ALA A 172 -2.20 1.66 9.51
CA ALA A 172 -2.79 2.48 10.57
C ALA A 172 -3.90 3.41 10.07
N LEU A 173 -4.79 3.82 10.97
CA LEU A 173 -5.60 5.03 10.79
C LEU A 173 -4.85 6.23 11.36
N VAL A 174 -4.86 7.34 10.62
CA VAL A 174 -4.00 8.49 10.91
C VAL A 174 -4.73 9.82 10.77
N ARG A 175 -4.16 10.86 11.37
CA ARG A 175 -4.29 12.24 10.83
C ARG A 175 -3.14 12.49 9.87
N LEU A 176 -3.37 13.31 8.86
CA LEU A 176 -2.36 13.66 7.85
C LEU A 176 -2.29 15.18 7.69
N GLY A 177 -1.11 15.73 7.95
CA GLY A 177 -0.75 17.07 7.50
C GLY A 177 0.12 16.98 6.25
N VAL A 178 -0.20 17.76 5.23
CA VAL A 178 0.54 17.77 3.96
C VAL A 178 1.26 19.10 3.81
N LYS A 179 2.53 19.04 3.43
CA LYS A 179 3.38 20.21 3.25
C LYS A 179 2.90 21.04 2.05
N THR A 180 2.81 22.36 2.22
CA THR A 180 2.53 23.30 1.16
C THR A 180 3.80 23.63 0.39
N THR A 181 3.66 23.92 -0.91
CA THR A 181 4.79 24.28 -1.78
C THR A 181 5.40 25.64 -1.40
N ASN A 182 4.59 26.58 -0.88
CA ASN A 182 4.99 27.99 -0.89
C ASN A 182 5.58 28.52 0.42
N PHE A 183 5.46 27.83 1.57
CA PHE A 183 5.86 28.44 2.86
C PHE A 183 6.35 27.45 3.93
N ASN A 184 6.75 26.23 3.55
CA ASN A 184 7.10 25.17 4.51
C ASN A 184 5.99 24.89 5.57
N ALA A 185 4.76 25.33 5.29
CA ALA A 185 3.60 25.17 6.15
C ALA A 185 2.91 23.83 5.86
N PHE A 186 2.03 23.40 6.75
CA PHE A 186 1.25 22.18 6.56
C PHE A 186 -0.25 22.51 6.62
N TYR A 187 -1.03 21.86 5.77
CA TYR A 187 -2.49 21.88 5.88
C TYR A 187 -3.00 20.51 6.33
N ASP A 188 -4.07 20.50 7.13
CA ASP A 188 -4.75 19.26 7.50
C ASP A 188 -5.56 18.75 6.31
N PHE A 189 -5.25 17.53 5.86
CA PHE A 189 -5.85 16.99 4.63
C PHE A 189 -7.33 16.65 4.82
N GLN A 190 -7.74 16.20 6.00
CA GLN A 190 -9.15 15.93 6.29
C GLN A 190 -9.96 17.23 6.22
N GLU A 191 -9.48 18.28 6.88
CA GLU A 191 -10.13 19.59 6.87
C GLU A 191 -10.21 20.17 5.47
N ALA A 192 -9.14 20.04 4.67
CA ALA A 192 -9.16 20.47 3.28
C ALA A 192 -10.26 19.77 2.48
N LEU A 193 -10.36 18.44 2.57
CA LEU A 193 -11.40 17.65 1.88
C LEU A 193 -12.83 18.02 2.32
N ILE A 194 -13.03 18.33 3.60
CA ILE A 194 -14.33 18.77 4.13
C ILE A 194 -14.70 20.14 3.57
N ARG A 195 -13.77 21.10 3.62
CA ARG A 195 -14.00 22.48 3.14
C ARG A 195 -14.35 22.55 1.66
N ILE A 196 -13.70 21.73 0.84
CA ILE A 196 -13.97 21.66 -0.61
C ILE A 196 -15.16 20.73 -0.95
N GLY A 197 -15.88 20.20 0.04
CA GLY A 197 -17.11 19.44 -0.17
C GLY A 197 -16.92 17.99 -0.62
N HIS A 198 -15.70 17.44 -0.52
CA HIS A 198 -15.37 16.08 -0.95
C HIS A 198 -15.46 15.04 0.18
N ALA A 199 -15.48 15.46 1.44
CA ALA A 199 -15.63 14.58 2.60
C ALA A 199 -16.52 15.21 3.67
N ARG A 200 -16.87 14.40 4.67
CA ARG A 200 -17.48 14.85 5.93
C ARG A 200 -16.70 14.27 7.10
N ARG A 201 -16.82 14.94 8.25
CA ARG A 201 -16.40 14.36 9.53
C ARG A 201 -17.33 13.21 9.89
N SER A 202 -16.77 12.04 10.17
CA SER A 202 -17.50 10.85 10.59
C SER A 202 -17.43 10.66 12.10
N LYS A 203 -18.55 10.27 12.70
CA LYS A 203 -18.61 9.78 14.08
C LYS A 203 -17.86 8.45 14.24
N ARG A 204 -17.76 7.66 13.16
CA ARG A 204 -17.03 6.39 13.16
C ARG A 204 -15.55 6.66 12.91
N MET A 205 -14.68 5.98 13.66
CA MET A 205 -13.24 6.07 13.45
C MET A 205 -12.81 5.48 12.10
N ALA A 206 -13.44 4.37 11.69
CA ALA A 206 -13.26 3.75 10.39
C ALA A 206 -14.61 3.63 9.68
N GLU A 207 -14.68 4.10 8.44
CA GLU A 207 -15.87 3.98 7.60
C GLU A 207 -15.78 2.77 6.67
N HIS A 208 -16.92 2.15 6.39
CA HIS A 208 -17.03 0.99 5.49
C HIS A 208 -17.23 1.45 4.04
N VAL A 209 -16.21 2.09 3.47
CA VAL A 209 -16.24 2.65 2.11
C VAL A 209 -15.01 2.18 1.34
N PHE A 210 -15.17 1.82 0.07
CA PHE A 210 -14.08 1.38 -0.79
C PHE A 210 -13.50 2.53 -1.65
N PRO A 211 -12.19 2.60 -1.91
CA PRO A 211 -11.10 1.91 -1.23
C PRO A 211 -10.91 2.42 0.20
N ALA A 212 -10.53 1.54 1.13
CA ALA A 212 -10.13 1.90 2.48
C ALA A 212 -9.18 0.85 3.06
N VAL A 213 -8.30 1.25 3.98
CA VAL A 213 -7.56 0.31 4.82
C VAL A 213 -8.55 -0.43 5.70
N LYS A 214 -8.63 -1.76 5.52
CA LYS A 214 -9.55 -2.60 6.30
C LYS A 214 -8.82 -3.16 7.51
N LYS A 215 -9.52 -3.20 8.66
CA LYS A 215 -9.17 -4.14 9.73
C LYS A 215 -9.26 -5.56 9.18
N LYS A 216 -8.24 -6.39 9.40
CA LYS A 216 -8.40 -7.83 9.18
C LYS A 216 -9.54 -8.29 10.10
N LYS A 217 -10.54 -9.01 9.56
CA LYS A 217 -11.50 -9.71 10.42
C LYS A 217 -10.68 -10.73 11.21
N THR A 218 -10.51 -10.51 12.52
CA THR A 218 -10.07 -11.57 13.41
C THR A 218 -11.10 -12.69 13.26
N HIS A 219 -10.66 -13.89 12.89
CA HIS A 219 -11.51 -15.09 12.92
C HIS A 219 -11.73 -15.48 14.38
N THR A 220 -12.47 -14.65 15.10
CA THR A 220 -13.06 -14.97 16.39
C THR A 220 -14.56 -14.97 16.13
N HIS A 221 -15.05 -16.06 15.56
CA HIS A 221 -16.38 -16.65 15.69
C HIS A 221 -16.37 -17.91 14.80
N LYS A 222 -15.69 -18.96 15.30
CA LYS A 222 -16.11 -20.33 14.98
C LYS A 222 -17.50 -20.48 15.61
N TYR A 223 -18.45 -20.97 14.82
CA TYR A 223 -19.87 -21.16 15.13
C TYR A 223 -20.69 -19.87 15.14
N ILE A 224 -21.27 -19.53 13.98
CA ILE A 224 -22.72 -19.52 13.74
C ILE A 224 -22.92 -19.87 12.25
N HIS A 225 -23.87 -20.77 12.02
CA HIS A 225 -24.25 -21.43 10.79
C HIS A 225 -24.39 -20.53 9.55
N ASN A 226 -24.08 -21.14 8.40
CA ASN A 226 -24.72 -21.00 7.08
C ASN A 226 -25.47 -19.69 6.81
N PHE A 227 -24.81 -18.76 6.10
CA PHE A 227 -25.49 -18.00 5.05
C PHE A 227 -24.56 -17.88 3.86
N LEU A 228 -25.01 -18.51 2.76
CA LEU A 228 -24.32 -18.65 1.49
C LEU A 228 -23.95 -17.30 0.86
N LEU A 229 -22.71 -17.25 0.36
CA LEU A 229 -22.42 -17.08 -1.08
C LEU A 229 -23.17 -15.96 -1.81
N VAL A 230 -22.63 -14.73 -1.79
CA VAL A 230 -22.87 -13.75 -2.88
C VAL A 230 -21.59 -12.95 -3.10
N ILE A 231 -21.29 -12.66 -4.37
CA ILE A 231 -20.13 -11.95 -4.93
C ILE A 231 -18.92 -12.84 -5.25
N THR A 232 -19.18 -13.86 -6.06
CA THR A 232 -18.37 -14.08 -7.27
C THR A 232 -19.35 -14.15 -8.43
N LEU A 233 -18.98 -13.60 -9.58
CA LEU A 233 -19.66 -13.54 -10.89
C LEU A 233 -19.91 -12.09 -11.34
N VAL A 234 -19.74 -11.89 -12.66
CA VAL A 234 -19.57 -10.63 -13.42
C VAL A 234 -18.10 -10.16 -13.37
N THR A 235 -17.22 -10.45 -14.32
CA THR A 235 -17.37 -10.51 -15.79
C THR A 235 -16.44 -11.56 -16.40
N ASP A 236 -17.01 -12.55 -17.09
CA ASP A 236 -16.45 -13.19 -18.29
C ASP A 236 -17.65 -13.47 -19.18
N TYR A 237 -18.09 -12.46 -19.94
CA TYR A 237 -18.93 -12.58 -21.13
C TYR A 237 -18.81 -11.24 -21.86
N TYR A 238 -17.86 -11.17 -22.79
CA TYR A 238 -17.94 -10.58 -24.13
C TYR A 238 -16.55 -10.81 -24.76
N LEU A 239 -16.50 -11.82 -25.63
CA LEU A 239 -15.55 -12.12 -26.72
C LEU A 239 -14.06 -11.80 -26.51
#